data_AF-A0A535P9A2-F1
#
_entry.id   AF-A0A535P9A2-F1
#
_cell.length_a   1.000
_cell.length_b   1.000
_cell.length_c   1.000
_cell.angle_alpha   90.00
_cell.angle_beta   90.00
_cell.angle_gamma   90.00
#
_symmetry.space_group_name_H-M   'P 1'
#
loop_
_entity.id
_entity.type
_entity.pdbx_description
1 polymer ?
#
loop_
_entity_poly.entity_id
_entity_poly.type
_entity_poly.pdbx_seq_one_letter_code
_entity_poly.pdbx_strand_id
1 'polypeptide(L)'
;MLDRLTKAISLVALAVALAACDPFGLPSTRALENGASGMLTSAQSFELKGTYKAAGDTWTIDLQVTRHAPDADDTHLFAGDSKDKVEAIVIGGGRAYYRGEQFLARHMTDPKSQGLVKAAGNAWWTGVAVSLPRLPDLTGGAAFRAGFLGPAVDRRTDHQTVAGVDAVELSGARADVYISSAAPYNLLRVRLKGGVVVDGISDADLVFSHVNADFNIAPPRNVIDFSNASTLPPIYSVESVDTSRCAATCLVTATVRNLGGASGASAPSTVTFTMTDPISKQALGSCTATIRPDVGYNNQTTVSCTIGHAAANAVVVTASADNPGRG
;
A
#
# COMPACT_ATOMS: atom_id res chain seq x y z
N MET A 1 39.73 -67.72 -4.98
CA MET A 1 40.01 -67.34 -3.58
C MET A 1 39.97 -65.82 -3.46
N LEU A 2 38.89 -65.21 -3.94
CA LEU A 2 38.70 -63.76 -4.10
C LEU A 2 37.21 -63.51 -3.85
N ASP A 3 36.76 -63.49 -2.58
CA ASP A 3 35.35 -63.13 -2.29
C ASP A 3 35.00 -62.84 -0.82
N ARG A 4 35.94 -62.34 0.00
CA ARG A 4 35.67 -62.07 1.43
C ARG A 4 36.36 -60.83 2.00
N LEU A 5 36.46 -59.74 1.23
CA LEU A 5 37.03 -58.48 1.73
C LEU A 5 36.33 -57.24 1.14
N THR A 6 35.00 -57.22 1.19
CA THR A 6 34.21 -56.06 0.75
C THR A 6 32.94 -55.85 1.58
N LYS A 7 32.97 -56.20 2.87
CA LYS A 7 31.88 -55.92 3.82
C LYS A 7 32.44 -55.56 5.20
N ALA A 8 33.21 -54.48 5.29
CA ALA A 8 33.62 -53.92 6.58
C ALA A 8 33.97 -52.42 6.56
N ILE A 9 33.63 -51.66 5.50
CA ILE A 9 33.93 -50.22 5.42
C ILE A 9 32.69 -49.42 4.96
N SER A 10 31.52 -49.73 5.51
CA SER A 10 30.31 -48.93 5.25
C SER A 10 29.46 -48.65 6.50
N LEU A 11 30.00 -48.90 7.70
CA LEU A 11 29.30 -48.63 8.95
C LEU A 11 29.97 -47.60 9.87
N VAL A 12 31.13 -47.06 9.51
CA VAL A 12 31.82 -46.03 10.32
C VAL A 12 31.66 -44.62 9.75
N ALA A 13 31.36 -44.47 8.46
CA ALA A 13 31.14 -43.15 7.84
C ALA A 13 29.75 -42.54 8.14
N LEU A 14 28.77 -43.35 8.57
CA LEU A 14 27.43 -42.86 8.92
C LEU A 14 27.30 -42.44 10.39
N ALA A 15 28.29 -42.76 11.23
CA ALA A 15 28.29 -42.37 12.65
C ALA A 15 28.89 -40.97 12.90
N VAL A 16 29.68 -40.44 11.95
CA VAL A 16 30.33 -39.12 12.09
C VAL A 16 29.47 -37.98 11.52
N ALA A 17 28.46 -38.28 10.70
CA ALA A 17 27.49 -37.28 10.20
C ALA A 17 26.32 -37.02 11.18
N LEU A 18 26.16 -37.84 12.22
CA LEU A 18 25.13 -37.68 13.26
C LEU A 18 25.65 -37.02 14.55
N ALA A 19 26.94 -36.71 14.62
CA ALA A 19 27.57 -36.06 15.77
C ALA A 19 27.54 -34.50 15.71
N ALA A 20 26.89 -33.91 14.71
CA ALA A 20 26.65 -32.46 14.63
C ALA A 20 25.24 -32.05 15.12
N CYS A 21 24.38 -33.03 15.46
CA CYS A 21 23.18 -32.77 16.24
C CYS A 21 23.53 -32.94 17.72
N ASP A 22 23.91 -31.85 18.38
CA ASP A 22 24.02 -31.82 19.83
C ASP A 22 22.59 -31.98 20.42
N PRO A 23 22.23 -33.12 21.05
CA PRO A 23 20.84 -33.39 21.42
C PRO A 23 20.40 -32.69 22.71
N PHE A 24 21.29 -31.96 23.40
CA PHE A 24 21.03 -31.43 24.75
C PHE A 24 21.61 -30.03 25.05
N GLY A 25 22.21 -29.34 24.08
CA GLY A 25 22.72 -27.98 24.27
C GLY A 25 21.70 -26.91 23.92
N LEU A 26 21.07 -26.27 24.90
CA LEU A 26 20.31 -25.04 24.65
C LEU A 26 21.25 -23.96 24.05
N PRO A 27 20.84 -23.21 23.02
CA PRO A 27 21.70 -22.19 22.42
C PRO A 27 22.03 -21.11 23.46
N SER A 28 23.26 -20.59 23.44
CA SER A 28 23.60 -19.47 24.34
C SER A 28 22.76 -18.23 24.00
N THR A 29 22.42 -17.42 25.01
CA THR A 29 21.66 -16.17 24.79
C THR A 29 22.35 -15.26 23.78
N ARG A 30 23.69 -15.16 23.84
CA ARG A 30 24.48 -14.37 22.88
C ARG A 30 24.35 -14.89 21.45
N ALA A 31 24.25 -16.20 21.24
CA ALA A 31 24.05 -16.77 19.90
C ALA A 31 22.66 -16.42 19.35
N LEU A 32 21.62 -16.52 20.18
CA LEU A 32 20.26 -16.10 19.83
C LEU A 32 20.20 -14.62 19.46
N GLU A 33 20.77 -13.74 20.29
CA GLU A 33 20.79 -12.30 20.03
C GLU A 33 21.55 -11.93 18.75
N ASN A 34 22.68 -12.59 18.51
CA ASN A 34 23.46 -12.38 17.30
C ASN A 34 22.72 -12.90 16.06
N GLY A 35 22.01 -14.03 16.15
CA GLY A 35 21.21 -14.56 15.05
C GLY A 35 20.03 -13.66 14.70
N ALA A 36 19.27 -13.21 15.70
CA ALA A 36 18.11 -12.33 15.50
C ALA A 36 18.51 -10.96 14.92
N SER A 37 19.51 -10.29 15.52
CA SER A 37 20.04 -9.03 14.98
C SER A 37 20.76 -9.21 13.64
N GLY A 38 21.41 -10.36 13.45
CA GLY A 38 22.04 -10.77 12.20
C GLY A 38 21.01 -10.89 11.07
N MET A 39 19.90 -11.60 11.29
CA MET A 39 18.79 -11.70 10.33
C MET A 39 18.32 -10.30 9.89
N LEU A 40 18.05 -9.41 10.84
CA LEU A 40 17.64 -8.04 10.57
C LEU A 40 18.75 -7.15 9.97
N THR A 41 19.97 -7.63 9.80
CA THR A 41 21.06 -6.86 9.17
C THR A 41 21.44 -7.45 7.81
N SER A 42 21.55 -8.78 7.72
CA SER A 42 22.15 -9.47 6.58
C SER A 42 21.18 -10.24 5.71
N ALA A 43 19.92 -10.45 6.15
CA ALA A 43 18.94 -11.08 5.27
C ALA A 43 18.72 -10.21 4.03
N GLN A 44 18.66 -10.82 2.86
CA GLN A 44 18.32 -10.11 1.61
C GLN A 44 16.89 -9.60 1.65
N SER A 45 16.00 -10.32 2.35
CA SER A 45 14.61 -9.95 2.48
C SER A 45 13.97 -10.64 3.68
N PHE A 46 12.84 -10.11 4.14
CA PHE A 46 11.96 -10.76 5.12
C PHE A 46 10.59 -10.08 5.11
N GLU A 47 9.60 -10.75 5.69
CA GLU A 47 8.25 -10.25 5.87
C GLU A 47 7.94 -10.08 7.36
N LEU A 48 7.28 -8.98 7.71
CA LEU A 48 6.76 -8.66 9.03
C LEU A 48 5.24 -8.50 8.94
N LYS A 49 4.51 -9.32 9.69
CA LYS A 49 3.04 -9.34 9.71
C LYS A 49 2.49 -9.24 11.11
N GLY A 50 1.38 -8.53 11.30
CA GLY A 50 0.72 -8.54 12.59
C GLY A 50 -0.22 -7.38 12.83
N THR A 51 -0.39 -7.04 14.10
CA THR A 51 -1.21 -5.91 14.54
C THR A 51 -0.40 -4.93 15.36
N TYR A 52 -0.83 -3.68 15.37
CA TYR A 52 -0.29 -2.63 16.20
C TYR A 52 -1.36 -1.57 16.47
N LYS A 53 -1.10 -0.64 17.37
CA LYS A 53 -1.88 0.58 17.52
C LYS A 53 -1.09 1.80 17.11
N ALA A 54 -1.78 2.73 16.44
CA ALA A 54 -1.27 4.05 16.10
C ALA A 54 -2.42 5.05 16.19
N ALA A 55 -2.15 6.23 16.77
CA ALA A 55 -3.15 7.28 16.98
C ALA A 55 -4.44 6.82 17.70
N GLY A 56 -4.36 5.77 18.52
CA GLY A 56 -5.49 5.22 19.27
C GLY A 56 -6.29 4.12 18.54
N ASP A 57 -6.06 3.92 17.25
CA ASP A 57 -6.71 2.89 16.44
C ASP A 57 -5.84 1.64 16.32
N THR A 58 -6.48 0.47 16.17
CA THR A 58 -5.80 -0.80 15.90
C THR A 58 -5.66 -0.99 14.39
N TRP A 59 -4.44 -1.25 13.96
CA TRP A 59 -4.04 -1.47 12.58
C TRP A 59 -3.50 -2.90 12.40
N THR A 60 -3.72 -3.44 11.21
CA THR A 60 -2.99 -4.60 10.68
C THR A 60 -1.86 -4.12 9.78
N ILE A 61 -0.73 -4.83 9.80
CA ILE A 61 0.41 -4.62 8.91
C ILE A 61 0.84 -5.93 8.25
N ASP A 62 1.20 -5.82 6.98
CA ASP A 62 1.98 -6.78 6.21
C ASP A 62 3.06 -5.98 5.48
N LEU A 63 4.31 -6.10 5.94
CA LEU A 63 5.46 -5.36 5.44
C LEU A 63 6.49 -6.34 4.93
N GLN A 64 6.73 -6.30 3.62
CA GLN A 64 7.83 -7.00 2.96
C GLN A 64 8.98 -6.02 2.78
N VAL A 65 10.18 -6.44 3.15
CA VAL A 65 11.42 -5.66 3.01
C VAL A 65 12.37 -6.46 2.12
N THR A 66 12.92 -5.82 1.09
CA THR A 66 13.99 -6.37 0.26
C THR A 66 15.15 -5.38 0.20
N ARG A 67 16.34 -5.83 0.58
CA ARG A 67 17.55 -5.03 0.59
C ARG A 67 18.20 -5.07 -0.78
N HIS A 68 18.41 -3.91 -1.40
CA HIS A 68 19.08 -3.81 -2.70
C HIS A 68 20.44 -3.11 -2.59
N ALA A 69 20.55 -2.09 -1.77
CA ALA A 69 21.81 -1.43 -1.43
C ALA A 69 21.75 -0.81 -0.02
N PRO A 70 22.89 -0.42 0.58
CA PRO A 70 22.88 0.35 1.82
C PRO A 70 21.96 1.58 1.67
N ASP A 71 21.03 1.74 2.61
CA ASP A 71 20.03 2.83 2.65
C ASP A 71 19.00 2.85 1.49
N ALA A 72 18.92 1.79 0.69
CA ALA A 72 17.99 1.66 -0.42
C ALA A 72 17.23 0.33 -0.35
N ASP A 73 16.37 0.24 0.66
CA ASP A 73 15.43 -0.87 0.79
C ASP A 73 14.21 -0.63 -0.09
N ASP A 74 13.78 -1.71 -0.73
CA ASP A 74 12.51 -1.80 -1.41
C ASP A 74 11.49 -2.39 -0.43
N THR A 75 10.33 -1.76 -0.31
CA THR A 75 9.26 -2.23 0.59
C THR A 75 7.93 -2.34 -0.12
N HIS A 76 7.18 -3.37 0.25
CA HIS A 76 5.77 -3.52 -0.10
C HIS A 76 4.99 -3.64 1.20
N LEU A 77 4.12 -2.67 1.44
CA LEU A 77 3.35 -2.53 2.66
C LEU A 77 1.87 -2.66 2.34
N PHE A 78 1.16 -3.50 3.09
CA PHE A 78 -0.26 -3.35 3.30
C PHE A 78 -0.48 -2.94 4.75
N ALA A 79 -1.15 -1.82 4.97
CA ALA A 79 -1.55 -1.37 6.28
C ALA A 79 -3.02 -0.96 6.26
N GLY A 80 -3.75 -1.27 7.32
CA GLY A 80 -5.13 -0.84 7.40
C GLY A 80 -5.77 -1.07 8.76
N ASP A 81 -6.86 -0.36 8.99
CA ASP A 81 -7.79 -0.59 10.08
C ASP A 81 -9.17 -0.98 9.49
N SER A 82 -10.24 -0.85 10.27
CA SER A 82 -11.61 -1.13 9.81
C SER A 82 -12.18 -0.11 8.82
N LYS A 83 -11.58 1.08 8.71
CA LYS A 83 -12.05 2.24 7.96
C LYS A 83 -11.12 2.66 6.83
N ASP A 84 -9.87 2.23 6.87
CA ASP A 84 -8.81 2.66 5.96
C ASP A 84 -7.91 1.50 5.62
N LYS A 85 -7.55 1.41 4.35
CA LYS A 85 -6.54 0.49 3.86
C LYS A 85 -5.66 1.23 2.88
N VAL A 86 -4.36 1.04 3.03
CA VAL A 86 -3.35 1.51 2.12
C VAL A 86 -2.45 0.35 1.75
N GLU A 87 -2.21 0.23 0.46
CA GLU A 87 -1.10 -0.52 -0.06
C GLU A 87 -0.05 0.46 -0.56
N ALA A 88 1.20 0.21 -0.27
CA ALA A 88 2.30 1.05 -0.69
C ALA A 88 3.50 0.25 -1.17
N ILE A 89 4.15 0.77 -2.19
CA ILE A 89 5.42 0.24 -2.70
C ILE A 89 6.43 1.38 -2.63
N VAL A 90 7.53 1.20 -1.91
CA VAL A 90 8.65 2.15 -1.87
C VAL A 90 9.85 1.49 -2.52
N ILE A 91 10.44 2.13 -3.53
CA ILE A 91 11.60 1.62 -4.26
C ILE A 91 12.78 2.55 -4.07
N GLY A 92 13.97 1.97 -3.87
CA GLY A 92 15.25 2.66 -3.81
C GLY A 92 15.31 3.74 -2.74
N GLY A 93 14.66 3.52 -1.59
CA GLY A 93 14.70 4.43 -0.44
C GLY A 93 13.91 5.74 -0.57
N GLY A 94 13.13 5.96 -1.65
CA GLY A 94 12.40 7.23 -1.79
C GLY A 94 11.27 7.31 -2.80
N ARG A 95 11.21 6.42 -3.80
CA ARG A 95 10.10 6.45 -4.78
C ARG A 95 8.92 5.67 -4.23
N ALA A 96 7.92 6.38 -3.73
CA ALA A 96 6.74 5.79 -3.13
C ALA A 96 5.53 5.82 -4.07
N TYR A 97 4.81 4.70 -4.11
CA TYR A 97 3.56 4.48 -4.80
C TYR A 97 2.53 4.01 -3.81
N TYR A 98 1.30 4.46 -3.93
CA TYR A 98 0.23 4.16 -2.99
C TYR A 98 -1.03 3.75 -3.72
N ARG A 99 -1.86 2.95 -3.06
CA ARG A 99 -3.18 2.54 -3.53
C ARG A 99 -4.12 2.46 -2.34
N GLY A 100 -5.33 2.99 -2.52
CA GLY A 100 -6.36 3.08 -1.48
C GLY A 100 -7.12 4.39 -1.59
N GLU A 101 -8.37 4.33 -2.08
CA GLU A 101 -9.19 5.52 -2.34
C GLU A 101 -9.52 6.30 -1.05
N GLN A 102 -9.97 5.61 0.00
CA GLN A 102 -10.30 6.25 1.29
C GLN A 102 -9.06 6.86 1.94
N PHE A 103 -7.92 6.19 1.81
CA PHE A 103 -6.64 6.70 2.30
C PHE A 103 -6.23 7.96 1.53
N LEU A 104 -6.35 7.97 0.20
CA LEU A 104 -6.10 9.15 -0.63
C LEU A 104 -7.04 10.30 -0.25
N ALA A 105 -8.34 10.04 -0.06
CA ALA A 105 -9.34 11.03 0.30
C ALA A 105 -8.99 11.79 1.59
N ARG A 106 -8.44 11.09 2.61
CA ARG A 106 -7.99 11.72 3.86
C ARG A 106 -6.76 12.61 3.70
N HIS A 107 -5.92 12.34 2.71
CA HIS A 107 -4.71 13.13 2.44
C HIS A 107 -4.96 14.28 1.45
N MET A 108 -6.12 14.30 0.80
CA MET A 108 -6.55 15.33 -0.17
C MET A 108 -7.80 16.06 0.31
N THR A 109 -7.65 16.85 1.38
CA THR A 109 -8.80 17.47 2.09
C THR A 109 -9.32 18.76 1.46
N ASP A 110 -8.61 19.35 0.50
CA ASP A 110 -9.09 20.57 -0.15
C ASP A 110 -10.25 20.27 -1.14
N PRO A 111 -11.25 21.17 -1.26
CA PRO A 111 -12.42 20.92 -2.11
C PRO A 111 -12.10 20.68 -3.59
N LYS A 112 -10.97 21.21 -4.09
CA LYS A 112 -10.59 21.05 -5.51
C LYS A 112 -10.04 19.65 -5.78
N SER A 113 -9.44 19.02 -4.77
CA SER A 113 -8.88 17.68 -4.88
C SER A 113 -9.89 16.55 -4.76
N GLN A 114 -11.11 16.80 -4.28
CA GLN A 114 -12.16 15.76 -4.18
C GLN A 114 -12.53 15.16 -5.55
N GLY A 115 -12.51 15.98 -6.60
CA GLY A 115 -12.68 15.49 -7.98
C GLY A 115 -11.53 14.59 -8.43
N LEU A 116 -10.31 14.85 -7.94
CA LEU A 116 -9.12 14.05 -8.22
C LEU A 116 -9.14 12.70 -7.49
N VAL A 117 -9.65 12.67 -6.25
CA VAL A 117 -9.86 11.43 -5.49
C VAL A 117 -10.84 10.52 -6.24
N LYS A 118 -12.01 11.04 -6.63
CA LYS A 118 -12.99 10.30 -7.44
C LYS A 118 -12.39 9.84 -8.77
N ALA A 119 -11.61 10.70 -9.42
CA ALA A 119 -10.97 10.37 -10.69
C ALA A 119 -9.91 9.27 -10.53
N ALA A 120 -9.15 9.26 -9.44
CA ALA A 120 -8.13 8.26 -9.19
C ALA A 120 -8.72 6.89 -8.82
N GLY A 121 -9.86 6.86 -8.12
CA GLY A 121 -10.48 5.63 -7.64
C GLY A 121 -9.49 4.80 -6.82
N ASN A 122 -9.40 3.49 -7.11
CA ASN A 122 -8.42 2.61 -6.47
C ASN A 122 -7.16 2.37 -7.32
N ALA A 123 -6.79 3.32 -8.18
CA ALA A 123 -5.55 3.24 -8.95
C ALA A 123 -4.30 3.43 -8.09
N TRP A 124 -3.14 3.06 -8.64
CA TRP A 124 -1.85 3.44 -8.07
C TRP A 124 -1.57 4.91 -8.29
N TRP A 125 -1.05 5.59 -7.28
CA TRP A 125 -0.74 7.01 -7.34
C TRP A 125 0.57 7.38 -6.62
N THR A 126 1.11 8.55 -6.98
CA THR A 126 2.30 9.17 -6.38
C THR A 126 2.19 10.71 -6.43
N GLY A 127 3.17 11.42 -5.88
CA GLY A 127 3.22 12.88 -5.88
C GLY A 127 2.43 13.56 -4.75
N VAL A 128 1.80 12.77 -3.86
CA VAL A 128 1.20 13.24 -2.61
C VAL A 128 2.07 12.79 -1.44
N ALA A 129 2.41 13.71 -0.54
CA ALA A 129 3.22 13.41 0.62
C ALA A 129 2.42 12.59 1.63
N VAL A 130 2.87 11.36 1.89
CA VAL A 130 2.26 10.43 2.85
C VAL A 130 3.34 9.94 3.80
N SER A 131 3.02 9.91 5.10
CA SER A 131 3.86 9.27 6.10
C SER A 131 3.40 7.85 6.36
N LEU A 132 4.25 6.87 6.03
CA LEU A 132 4.04 5.45 6.37
C LEU A 132 4.93 5.06 7.56
N PRO A 133 4.51 4.07 8.37
CA PRO A 133 5.37 3.54 9.42
C PRO A 133 6.63 2.91 8.80
N ARG A 134 7.81 3.41 9.17
CA ARG A 134 9.11 2.91 8.67
C ARG A 134 9.75 1.85 9.56
N LEU A 135 9.29 1.74 10.81
CA LEU A 135 9.67 0.74 11.80
C LEU A 135 11.19 0.43 11.90
N PRO A 136 12.10 1.43 11.93
CA PRO A 136 13.54 1.19 11.92
C PRO A 136 14.05 0.40 13.14
N ASP A 137 13.46 0.56 14.33
CA ASP A 137 13.83 -0.21 15.53
C ASP A 137 13.45 -1.70 15.39
N LEU A 138 12.50 -2.03 14.50
CA LEU A 138 11.99 -3.38 14.29
C LEU A 138 12.51 -4.05 13.01
N THR A 139 13.10 -3.28 12.10
CA THR A 139 13.59 -3.76 10.78
C THR A 139 15.11 -3.65 10.64
N GLY A 140 15.77 -2.80 11.41
CA GLY A 140 17.22 -2.63 11.43
C GLY A 140 17.89 -3.37 12.58
N GLY A 141 18.80 -4.30 12.29
CA GLY A 141 19.39 -5.16 13.31
C GLY A 141 20.20 -4.44 14.40
N ALA A 142 20.87 -3.33 14.08
CA ALA A 142 21.60 -2.53 15.07
C ALA A 142 20.66 -1.83 16.06
N ALA A 143 19.61 -1.17 15.54
CA ALA A 143 18.58 -0.51 16.35
C ALA A 143 17.80 -1.53 17.19
N PHE A 144 17.41 -2.65 16.57
CA PHE A 144 16.73 -3.75 17.24
C PHE A 144 17.55 -4.30 18.41
N ARG A 145 18.85 -4.55 18.19
CA ARG A 145 19.74 -5.03 19.25
C ARG A 145 19.81 -4.06 20.42
N ALA A 146 19.97 -2.77 20.15
CA ALA A 146 20.05 -1.75 21.19
C ALA A 146 18.72 -1.60 21.96
N GLY A 147 17.58 -1.79 21.29
CA GLY A 147 16.26 -1.60 21.88
C GLY A 147 15.73 -2.80 22.67
N PHE A 148 16.06 -4.03 22.26
CA PHE A 148 15.32 -5.23 22.70
C PHE A 148 16.20 -6.42 23.13
N LEU A 149 17.50 -6.38 22.89
CA LEU A 149 18.41 -7.50 23.16
C LEU A 149 19.51 -7.11 24.16
N GLY A 150 20.33 -8.07 24.58
CA GLY A 150 21.46 -7.83 25.46
C GLY A 150 21.02 -7.28 26.81
N PRO A 151 21.52 -6.11 27.26
CA PRO A 151 21.14 -5.52 28.54
C PRO A 151 19.64 -5.22 28.70
N ALA A 152 18.86 -5.17 27.61
CA ALA A 152 17.42 -4.95 27.66
C ALA A 152 16.62 -6.20 28.06
N VAL A 153 17.26 -7.37 28.11
CA VAL A 153 16.61 -8.65 28.43
C VAL A 153 16.72 -8.94 29.92
N ASP A 154 15.58 -9.09 30.58
CA ASP A 154 15.48 -9.40 32.01
C ASP A 154 15.31 -10.90 32.27
N ARG A 155 14.69 -11.62 31.33
CA ARG A 155 14.34 -13.03 31.50
C ARG A 155 14.42 -13.80 30.18
N ARG A 156 14.88 -15.05 30.27
CA ARG A 156 14.83 -16.03 29.19
C ARG A 156 13.88 -17.17 29.53
N THR A 157 13.08 -17.58 28.55
CA THR A 157 12.23 -18.79 28.63
C THR A 157 12.42 -19.62 27.38
N ASP A 158 12.89 -20.85 27.53
CA ASP A 158 13.08 -21.79 26.42
C ASP A 158 11.80 -22.57 26.08
N HIS A 159 11.83 -23.32 24.97
CA HIS A 159 10.75 -24.21 24.52
C HIS A 159 9.38 -23.54 24.35
N GLN A 160 9.40 -22.28 23.92
CA GLN A 160 8.20 -21.58 23.46
C GLN A 160 7.85 -22.03 22.04
N THR A 161 6.64 -21.73 21.59
CA THR A 161 6.21 -22.04 20.23
C THR A 161 5.70 -20.80 19.53
N VAL A 162 6.20 -20.54 18.33
CA VAL A 162 5.67 -19.53 17.41
C VAL A 162 5.32 -20.20 16.09
N ALA A 163 4.04 -20.23 15.73
CA ALA A 163 3.55 -20.87 14.50
C ALA A 163 4.05 -22.31 14.30
N GLY A 164 4.20 -23.08 15.39
CA GLY A 164 4.69 -24.47 15.36
C GLY A 164 6.22 -24.62 15.37
N VAL A 165 6.98 -23.52 15.38
CA VAL A 165 8.45 -23.52 15.46
C VAL A 165 8.88 -23.38 16.93
N ASP A 166 9.82 -24.23 17.38
CA ASP A 166 10.44 -24.13 18.70
C ASP A 166 11.26 -22.83 18.81
N ALA A 167 11.03 -22.12 19.90
CA ALA A 167 11.52 -20.77 20.11
C ALA A 167 11.99 -20.53 21.54
N VAL A 168 12.89 -19.57 21.67
CA VAL A 168 13.31 -18.98 22.94
C VAL A 168 12.71 -17.58 23.05
N GLU A 169 12.00 -17.31 24.14
CA GLU A 169 11.54 -15.98 24.53
C GLU A 169 12.63 -15.26 25.32
N LEU A 170 13.05 -14.10 24.83
CA LEU A 170 13.82 -13.11 25.56
C LEU A 170 12.87 -11.97 25.94
N SER A 171 12.52 -11.91 27.22
CA SER A 171 11.56 -10.95 27.77
C SER A 171 12.31 -9.78 28.42
N GLY A 172 11.87 -8.56 28.13
CA GLY A 172 12.39 -7.34 28.72
C GLY A 172 11.30 -6.29 28.96
N ALA A 173 11.69 -5.13 29.47
CA ALA A 173 10.78 -4.03 29.78
C ALA A 173 10.03 -3.46 28.55
N ARG A 174 10.64 -3.51 27.35
CA ARG A 174 10.04 -2.97 26.11
C ARG A 174 9.22 -4.00 25.34
N ALA A 175 9.67 -5.25 25.28
CA ALA A 175 9.03 -6.29 24.47
C ALA A 175 9.35 -7.71 24.96
N ASP A 176 8.57 -8.67 24.48
CA ASP A 176 8.92 -10.08 24.41
C ASP A 176 9.41 -10.40 22.99
N VAL A 177 10.63 -10.92 22.88
CA VAL A 177 11.26 -11.28 21.61
C VAL A 177 11.37 -12.80 21.51
N TYR A 178 10.77 -13.39 20.48
CA TYR A 178 10.80 -14.83 20.23
C TYR A 178 11.75 -15.13 19.08
N ILE A 179 12.73 -15.99 19.34
CA ILE A 179 13.81 -16.35 18.42
C ILE A 179 13.80 -17.85 18.21
N SER A 180 14.00 -18.34 16.99
CA SER A 180 14.06 -19.78 16.75
C SER A 180 15.19 -20.43 17.56
N SER A 181 14.90 -21.58 18.18
CA SER A 181 15.92 -22.36 18.89
C SER A 181 16.93 -23.02 17.94
N ALA A 182 16.60 -23.15 16.66
CA ALA A 182 17.47 -23.73 15.64
C ALA A 182 18.29 -22.65 14.93
N ALA A 183 19.55 -22.95 14.64
CA ALA A 183 20.38 -22.09 13.79
C ALA A 183 19.69 -21.88 12.42
N PRO A 184 19.72 -20.65 11.85
CA PRO A 184 20.56 -19.50 12.23
C PRO A 184 19.97 -18.58 13.34
N TYR A 185 18.99 -19.06 14.12
CA TYR A 185 18.34 -18.32 15.20
C TYR A 185 17.61 -17.07 14.70
N ASN A 186 16.76 -17.28 13.70
CA ASN A 186 15.95 -16.21 13.12
C ASN A 186 14.99 -15.61 14.14
N LEU A 187 14.77 -14.31 14.06
CA LEU A 187 13.69 -13.63 14.76
C LEU A 187 12.36 -14.17 14.24
N LEU A 188 11.45 -14.54 15.15
CA LEU A 188 10.14 -15.11 14.81
C LEU A 188 8.98 -14.19 15.19
N ARG A 189 9.06 -13.52 16.34
CA ARG A 189 7.98 -12.63 16.81
C ARG A 189 8.49 -11.57 17.77
N VAL A 190 7.89 -10.40 17.74
CA VAL A 190 8.10 -9.32 18.70
C VAL A 190 6.74 -8.89 19.22
N ARG A 191 6.56 -8.91 20.55
CA ARG A 191 5.37 -8.40 21.22
C ARG A 191 5.74 -7.25 22.15
N LEU A 192 5.34 -6.03 21.83
CA LEU A 192 5.58 -4.87 22.68
C LEU A 192 4.81 -5.00 24.00
N LYS A 193 5.41 -4.53 25.10
CA LYS A 193 4.72 -4.43 26.39
C LYS A 193 3.66 -3.32 26.34
N GLY A 194 2.60 -3.47 27.12
CA GLY A 194 1.52 -2.50 27.18
C GLY A 194 2.03 -1.10 27.55
N GLY A 195 1.58 -0.08 26.81
CA GLY A 195 2.00 1.31 27.00
C GLY A 195 3.38 1.67 26.46
N VAL A 196 4.14 0.71 25.93
CA VAL A 196 5.42 0.98 25.26
C VAL A 196 5.16 1.43 23.83
N VAL A 197 5.81 2.53 23.45
CA VAL A 197 5.79 3.06 22.08
C VAL A 197 7.17 2.88 21.45
N VAL A 198 7.20 2.32 20.25
CA VAL A 198 8.41 2.13 19.43
C VAL A 198 8.06 2.58 18.02
N ASP A 199 8.89 3.41 17.40
CA ASP A 199 8.65 3.92 16.02
C ASP A 199 7.24 4.51 15.81
N GLY A 200 6.64 5.06 16.86
CA GLY A 200 5.29 5.63 16.84
C GLY A 200 4.15 4.60 16.95
N ILE A 201 4.45 3.31 17.12
CA ILE A 201 3.46 2.24 17.30
C ILE A 201 3.47 1.69 18.73
N SER A 202 2.31 1.24 19.22
CA SER A 202 2.17 0.59 20.53
C SER A 202 1.39 -0.73 20.41
N ASP A 203 1.36 -1.53 21.47
CA ASP A 203 0.62 -2.81 21.53
C ASP A 203 0.88 -3.71 20.30
N ALA A 204 2.11 -3.65 19.76
CA ALA A 204 2.44 -4.35 18.54
C ALA A 204 2.71 -5.82 18.80
N ASP A 205 2.19 -6.68 17.93
CA ASP A 205 2.39 -8.11 17.93
C ASP A 205 2.70 -8.55 16.51
N LEU A 206 3.99 -8.72 16.24
CA LEU A 206 4.55 -8.78 14.90
C LEU A 206 5.31 -10.09 14.72
N VAL A 207 4.97 -10.84 13.68
CA VAL A 207 5.59 -12.11 13.28
C VAL A 207 6.50 -11.87 12.10
N PHE A 208 7.70 -12.44 12.17
CA PHE A 208 8.73 -12.35 11.14
C PHE A 208 8.82 -13.68 10.39
N SER A 209 8.86 -13.61 9.06
CA SER A 209 8.82 -14.80 8.20
C SER A 209 9.45 -14.55 6.83
N HIS A 210 9.41 -15.56 5.95
CA HIS A 210 9.84 -15.46 4.55
C HIS A 210 11.25 -14.85 4.36
N VAL A 211 12.19 -15.26 5.21
CA VAL A 211 13.57 -14.77 5.17
C VAL A 211 14.25 -15.17 3.87
N ASN A 212 14.86 -14.22 3.17
CA ASN A 212 15.51 -14.36 1.87
C ASN A 212 14.57 -14.85 0.74
N ALA A 213 13.26 -14.60 0.86
CA ALA A 213 12.31 -14.82 -0.22
C ALA A 213 12.40 -13.72 -1.29
N ASP A 214 12.17 -14.07 -2.55
CA ASP A 214 11.98 -13.06 -3.61
C ASP A 214 10.53 -12.58 -3.58
N PHE A 215 10.31 -11.35 -3.12
CA PHE A 215 9.00 -10.72 -3.10
C PHE A 215 8.61 -10.07 -4.44
N ASN A 216 9.54 -9.99 -5.40
CA ASN A 216 9.33 -9.36 -6.71
C ASN A 216 8.73 -7.94 -6.59
N ILE A 217 9.25 -7.14 -5.65
CA ILE A 217 8.81 -5.77 -5.41
C ILE A 217 9.25 -4.93 -6.60
N ALA A 218 8.29 -4.31 -7.29
CA ALA A 218 8.54 -3.52 -8.48
C ALA A 218 7.60 -2.31 -8.54
N PRO A 219 8.01 -1.21 -9.22
CA PRO A 219 7.11 -0.10 -9.46
C PRO A 219 5.81 -0.56 -10.16
N PRO A 220 4.63 -0.11 -9.70
CA PRO A 220 3.39 -0.42 -10.36
C PRO A 220 3.34 0.22 -11.76
N ARG A 221 2.51 -0.36 -12.63
CA ARG A 221 2.18 0.22 -13.95
C ARG A 221 0.98 1.15 -13.84
N ASN A 222 0.82 2.05 -14.81
CA ASN A 222 -0.35 2.94 -14.92
C ASN A 222 -0.57 3.82 -13.68
N VAL A 223 0.52 4.37 -13.13
CA VAL A 223 0.50 5.25 -11.96
C VAL A 223 -0.03 6.63 -12.32
N ILE A 224 -0.92 7.16 -11.49
CA ILE A 224 -1.28 8.58 -11.47
C ILE A 224 -0.21 9.35 -10.70
N ASP A 225 0.44 10.30 -11.35
CA ASP A 225 1.33 11.25 -10.71
C ASP A 225 0.59 12.58 -10.52
N PHE A 226 0.24 12.92 -9.29
CA PHE A 226 -0.48 14.16 -8.99
C PHE A 226 0.36 15.42 -9.24
N SER A 227 1.67 15.30 -9.43
CA SER A 227 2.53 16.40 -9.92
C SER A 227 2.48 16.56 -11.44
N ASN A 228 1.90 15.60 -12.16
CA ASN A 228 1.74 15.60 -13.62
C ASN A 228 0.30 15.27 -14.05
N ALA A 229 -0.49 16.31 -14.31
CA ALA A 229 -1.89 16.21 -14.68
C ALA A 229 -2.16 15.37 -15.95
N SER A 230 -1.18 15.16 -16.83
CA SER A 230 -1.37 14.32 -18.03
C SER A 230 -1.50 12.83 -17.69
N THR A 231 -1.17 12.41 -16.48
CA THR A 231 -1.28 11.01 -16.01
C THR A 231 -2.65 10.67 -15.41
N LEU A 232 -3.42 11.71 -15.06
CA LEU A 232 -4.80 11.58 -14.61
C LEU A 232 -5.67 11.00 -15.74
N PRO A 233 -6.78 10.31 -15.41
CA PRO A 233 -7.80 10.06 -16.42
C PRO A 233 -8.39 11.39 -16.94
N PRO A 234 -9.10 11.37 -18.07
CA PRO A 234 -9.84 12.53 -18.54
C PRO A 234 -10.72 13.15 -17.45
N ILE A 235 -10.60 14.46 -17.26
CA ILE A 235 -11.39 15.24 -16.32
C ILE A 235 -11.88 16.48 -17.05
N TYR A 236 -13.12 16.44 -17.53
CA TYR A 236 -13.72 17.57 -18.22
C TYR A 236 -14.35 18.56 -17.27
N SER A 237 -14.14 19.84 -17.59
CA SER A 237 -14.86 20.97 -17.01
C SER A 237 -15.64 21.69 -18.10
N VAL A 238 -16.87 22.10 -17.81
CA VAL A 238 -17.70 22.90 -18.70
C VAL A 238 -17.22 24.35 -18.63
N GLU A 239 -16.79 24.91 -19.76
CA GLU A 239 -16.36 26.31 -19.84
C GLU A 239 -17.48 27.24 -20.30
N SER A 240 -18.30 26.78 -21.24
CA SER A 240 -19.41 27.55 -21.76
C SER A 240 -20.54 26.64 -22.24
N VAL A 241 -21.77 27.18 -22.19
CA VAL A 241 -22.98 26.55 -22.72
C VAL A 241 -23.60 27.52 -23.72
N ASP A 242 -23.81 27.04 -24.95
CA ASP A 242 -24.50 27.74 -26.02
C ASP A 242 -25.92 27.17 -26.18
N THR A 243 -26.90 28.07 -26.02
CA THR A 243 -28.34 27.81 -26.13
C THR A 243 -28.97 28.55 -27.31
N SER A 244 -28.17 29.14 -28.19
CA SER A 244 -28.64 29.95 -29.34
C SER A 244 -29.55 29.17 -30.29
N ARG A 245 -29.50 27.84 -30.27
CA ARG A 245 -30.31 26.93 -31.08
C ARG A 245 -31.49 26.33 -30.31
N CYS A 246 -31.92 26.96 -29.21
CA CYS A 246 -33.13 26.59 -28.47
C CYS A 246 -34.35 27.38 -28.91
N ALA A 247 -34.98 26.88 -29.98
CA ALA A 247 -36.27 27.34 -30.48
C ALA A 247 -37.31 26.20 -30.35
N ALA A 248 -37.81 25.67 -31.48
CA ALA A 248 -38.78 24.56 -31.49
C ALA A 248 -38.18 23.22 -31.03
N THR A 249 -36.90 22.99 -31.32
CA THR A 249 -36.06 21.95 -30.71
C THR A 249 -34.96 22.65 -29.92
N CYS A 250 -34.65 22.17 -28.71
CA CYS A 250 -33.59 22.77 -27.90
C CYS A 250 -32.28 22.00 -28.08
N LEU A 251 -31.56 22.33 -29.16
CA LEU A 251 -30.19 21.88 -29.37
C LEU A 251 -29.26 22.73 -28.52
N VAL A 252 -28.65 22.10 -27.52
CA VAL A 252 -27.69 22.73 -26.62
C VAL A 252 -26.30 22.23 -26.92
N THR A 253 -25.32 23.12 -26.80
CA THR A 253 -23.92 22.81 -27.06
C THR A 253 -23.08 23.29 -25.88
N ALA A 254 -22.06 22.53 -25.48
CA ALA A 254 -21.09 22.96 -24.48
C ALA A 254 -19.68 22.87 -25.03
N THR A 255 -18.86 23.87 -24.71
CA THR A 255 -17.41 23.76 -24.83
C THR A 255 -16.88 23.22 -23.51
N VAL A 256 -16.16 22.11 -23.57
CA VAL A 256 -15.54 21.48 -22.42
C VAL A 256 -14.03 21.43 -22.59
N ARG A 257 -13.30 21.64 -21.49
CA ARG A 257 -11.84 21.52 -21.44
C ARG A 257 -11.46 20.27 -20.66
N ASN A 258 -10.54 19.47 -21.20
CA ASN A 258 -9.94 18.37 -20.45
C ASN A 258 -8.81 18.90 -19.55
N LEU A 259 -8.91 18.67 -18.24
CA LEU A 259 -7.94 19.03 -17.20
C LEU A 259 -7.08 17.83 -16.76
N GLY A 260 -7.33 16.65 -17.32
CA GLY A 260 -6.54 15.43 -17.08
C GLY A 260 -5.87 14.91 -18.35
N GLY A 261 -5.43 13.65 -18.33
CA GLY A 261 -4.89 12.97 -19.50
C GLY A 261 -5.97 12.56 -20.51
N ALA A 262 -5.57 11.98 -21.64
CA ALA A 262 -6.47 11.54 -22.70
C ALA A 262 -6.94 10.08 -22.56
N SER A 263 -6.54 9.37 -21.50
CA SER A 263 -6.77 7.93 -21.37
C SER A 263 -6.83 7.48 -19.91
N GLY A 264 -7.25 6.24 -19.69
CA GLY A 264 -7.27 5.63 -18.36
C GLY A 264 -8.60 5.75 -17.62
N ALA A 265 -9.60 6.42 -18.19
CA ALA A 265 -10.96 6.39 -17.64
C ALA A 265 -11.62 5.01 -17.84
N SER A 266 -12.43 4.58 -16.87
CA SER A 266 -13.19 3.33 -16.87
C SER A 266 -14.35 3.34 -17.87
N ALA A 267 -14.84 4.52 -18.23
CA ALA A 267 -15.82 4.77 -19.26
C ALA A 267 -15.58 6.14 -19.93
N PRO A 268 -16.18 6.43 -21.09
CA PRO A 268 -16.16 7.78 -21.65
C PRO A 268 -16.80 8.80 -20.71
N SER A 269 -16.24 10.02 -20.66
CA SER A 269 -16.85 11.11 -19.90
C SER A 269 -18.15 11.58 -20.57
N THR A 270 -19.09 12.07 -19.77
CA THR A 270 -20.38 12.57 -20.26
C THR A 270 -20.66 13.99 -19.81
N VAL A 271 -21.45 14.72 -20.59
CA VAL A 271 -21.96 16.04 -20.22
C VAL A 271 -23.47 15.95 -20.21
N THR A 272 -24.06 16.23 -19.05
CA THR A 272 -25.51 16.29 -18.88
C THR A 272 -25.95 17.74 -18.88
N PHE A 273 -26.81 18.09 -19.83
CA PHE A 273 -27.45 19.38 -19.93
C PHE A 273 -28.79 19.32 -19.23
N THR A 274 -29.08 20.29 -18.36
CA THR A 274 -30.35 20.38 -17.64
C THR A 274 -30.99 21.73 -17.93
N MET A 275 -32.23 21.71 -18.40
CA MET A 275 -33.06 22.89 -18.53
C MET A 275 -33.90 23.05 -17.27
N THR A 276 -33.89 24.25 -16.70
CA THR A 276 -34.57 24.56 -15.45
C THR A 276 -35.43 25.81 -15.61
N ASP A 277 -36.63 25.76 -15.05
CA ASP A 277 -37.47 26.94 -14.89
C ASP A 277 -36.82 27.90 -13.87
N PRO A 278 -36.58 29.17 -14.22
CA PRO A 278 -35.85 30.10 -13.36
C PRO A 278 -36.61 30.47 -12.09
N ILE A 279 -37.95 30.37 -12.09
CA ILE A 279 -38.83 30.74 -10.98
C ILE A 279 -39.02 29.55 -10.05
N SER A 280 -39.50 28.41 -10.57
CA SER A 280 -39.82 27.23 -9.78
C SER A 280 -38.60 26.38 -9.43
N LYS A 281 -37.46 26.60 -10.12
CA LYS A 281 -36.25 25.78 -10.04
C LYS A 281 -36.45 24.31 -10.41
N GLN A 282 -37.59 23.96 -11.02
CA GLN A 282 -37.85 22.60 -11.46
C GLN A 282 -37.16 22.30 -12.79
N ALA A 283 -36.64 21.07 -12.90
CA ALA A 283 -36.06 20.58 -14.14
C ALA A 283 -37.18 20.33 -15.17
N LEU A 284 -37.08 20.99 -16.32
CA LEU A 284 -38.02 20.88 -17.44
C LEU A 284 -37.64 19.74 -18.39
N GLY A 285 -36.35 19.42 -18.45
CA GLY A 285 -35.82 18.36 -19.28
C GLY A 285 -34.31 18.29 -19.18
N SER A 286 -33.75 17.17 -19.63
CA SER A 286 -32.30 16.98 -19.72
C SER A 286 -31.93 16.16 -20.95
N CYS A 287 -30.67 16.27 -21.37
CA CYS A 287 -30.07 15.37 -22.33
C CYS A 287 -28.60 15.16 -21.96
N THR A 288 -28.04 14.02 -22.37
CA THR A 288 -26.65 13.67 -22.08
C THR A 288 -25.89 13.44 -23.38
N ALA A 289 -24.70 14.01 -23.49
CA ALA A 289 -23.77 13.80 -24.59
C ALA A 289 -22.52 13.07 -24.08
N THR A 290 -22.03 12.11 -24.85
CA THR A 290 -20.76 11.43 -24.57
C THR A 290 -19.61 12.14 -25.25
N ILE A 291 -18.50 12.35 -24.53
CA ILE A 291 -17.27 12.88 -25.10
C ILE A 291 -16.48 11.71 -25.71
N ARG A 292 -16.32 11.70 -27.04
CA ARG A 292 -15.51 10.70 -27.75
C ARG A 292 -15.03 11.23 -29.11
N PRO A 293 -13.73 11.09 -29.45
CA PRO A 293 -12.65 10.59 -28.62
C PRO A 293 -12.29 11.57 -27.48
N ASP A 294 -11.58 11.09 -26.47
CA ASP A 294 -10.99 11.98 -25.48
C ASP A 294 -9.90 12.85 -26.10
N VAL A 295 -9.85 14.13 -25.71
CA VAL A 295 -8.81 15.06 -26.15
C VAL A 295 -7.67 15.13 -25.14
N GLY A 296 -6.48 15.56 -25.58
CA GLY A 296 -5.31 15.73 -24.72
C GLY A 296 -5.51 16.72 -23.56
N TYR A 297 -4.60 16.67 -22.59
CA TYR A 297 -4.56 17.63 -21.49
C TYR A 297 -4.60 19.08 -21.98
N ASN A 298 -5.44 19.89 -21.33
CA ASN A 298 -5.68 21.31 -21.61
C ASN A 298 -6.27 21.62 -23.00
N ASN A 299 -6.70 20.60 -23.76
CA ASN A 299 -7.43 20.81 -25.00
C ASN A 299 -8.93 20.92 -24.76
N GLN A 300 -9.61 21.57 -25.69
CA GLN A 300 -11.06 21.72 -25.71
C GLN A 300 -11.71 20.77 -26.70
N THR A 301 -12.96 20.42 -26.43
CA THR A 301 -13.85 19.80 -27.40
C THR A 301 -15.27 20.33 -27.20
N THR A 302 -16.12 20.11 -28.20
CA THR A 302 -17.51 20.55 -28.19
C THR A 302 -18.41 19.33 -28.20
N VAL A 303 -19.40 19.32 -27.31
CA VAL A 303 -20.45 18.30 -27.29
C VAL A 303 -21.81 18.95 -27.36
N SER A 304 -22.76 18.25 -27.95
CA SER A 304 -24.12 18.74 -28.12
C SER A 304 -25.13 17.63 -27.92
N CYS A 305 -26.31 17.98 -27.42
CA CYS A 305 -27.47 17.10 -27.41
C CYS A 305 -28.76 17.93 -27.52
N THR A 306 -29.88 17.25 -27.80
CA THR A 306 -31.19 17.90 -27.93
C THR A 306 -32.03 17.59 -26.70
N ILE A 307 -32.50 18.63 -26.00
CA ILE A 307 -33.49 18.50 -24.94
C ILE A 307 -34.88 18.40 -25.59
N GLY A 308 -35.64 17.36 -25.24
CA GLY A 308 -36.98 17.08 -25.77
C GLY A 308 -38.07 18.07 -25.36
N HIS A 309 -37.70 19.30 -24.99
CA HIS A 309 -38.59 20.36 -24.56
C HIS A 309 -38.25 21.65 -25.32
N ALA A 310 -39.26 22.34 -25.84
CA ALA A 310 -39.09 23.67 -26.40
C ALA A 310 -38.83 24.66 -25.25
N ALA A 311 -37.88 25.57 -25.45
CA ALA A 311 -37.61 26.63 -24.49
C ALA A 311 -38.81 27.60 -24.44
N ALA A 312 -39.62 27.54 -23.39
CA ALA A 312 -40.53 28.64 -23.06
C ALA A 312 -39.68 29.83 -22.55
N ASN A 313 -40.20 31.05 -22.67
CA ASN A 313 -39.44 32.26 -22.35
C ASN A 313 -38.73 32.19 -20.98
N ALA A 314 -37.44 32.54 -20.96
CA ALA A 314 -36.55 32.64 -19.78
C ALA A 314 -36.03 31.34 -19.11
N VAL A 315 -35.96 30.19 -19.80
CA VAL A 315 -35.30 28.99 -19.24
C VAL A 315 -33.79 29.17 -19.02
N VAL A 316 -33.27 28.52 -17.97
CA VAL A 316 -31.82 28.43 -17.70
C VAL A 316 -31.35 27.04 -18.09
N VAL A 317 -30.31 26.96 -18.93
CA VAL A 317 -29.64 25.70 -19.23
C VAL A 317 -28.30 25.68 -18.53
N THR A 318 -28.06 24.62 -17.75
CA THR A 318 -26.77 24.31 -17.16
C THR A 318 -26.22 23.03 -17.77
N ALA A 319 -24.91 22.85 -17.72
CA ALA A 319 -24.26 21.60 -18.09
C ALA A 319 -23.30 21.17 -16.98
N SER A 320 -23.29 19.88 -16.69
CA SER A 320 -22.36 19.26 -15.75
C SER A 320 -21.63 18.12 -16.43
N ALA A 321 -20.31 18.04 -16.24
CA ALA A 321 -19.51 16.92 -16.69
C ALA A 321 -19.48 15.83 -15.61
N ASP A 322 -19.73 14.59 -16.00
CA ASP A 322 -19.44 13.41 -15.19
C ASP A 322 -18.22 12.69 -15.76
N ASN A 323 -17.18 12.61 -14.92
CA ASN A 323 -15.90 12.02 -15.24
C ASN A 323 -15.78 10.72 -14.44
N PRO A 324 -15.82 9.55 -15.10
CA PRO A 324 -15.91 8.25 -14.42
C PRO A 324 -14.59 7.80 -13.78
N GLY A 325 -13.49 8.52 -13.99
CA GLY A 325 -12.21 8.20 -13.34
C GLY A 325 -11.68 6.81 -13.70
N ARG A 326 -10.78 6.24 -12.90
CA ARG A 326 -10.22 4.89 -13.11
C ARG A 326 -11.06 3.74 -12.54
N GLY A 327 -12.12 4.03 -11.77
CA GLY A 327 -12.85 3.04 -10.98
C GLY A 327 -12.39 3.06 -9.53
#